data_AF-A0A838DQN6-F1
#
_entry.id   AF-A0A838DQN6-F1
#
_cell.length_a   1.000
_cell.length_b   1.000
_cell.length_c   1.000
_cell.angle_alpha   90.00
_cell.angle_beta   90.00
_cell.angle_gamma   90.00
#
_symmetry.space_group_name_H-M   'P 1'
#
loop_
_entity.id
_entity.type
_entity.pdbx_description
1 polymer ?
#
loop_
_entity_poly.entity_id
_entity_poly.type
_entity_poly.pdbx_seq_one_letter_code
_entity_poly.pdbx_strand_id
1 'polypeptide(L)'
;MIESIAVESDGRRWLHVSVSKPTKKKMPSYEDIQTARRLFVGDDRECSMVFPSTERYININPVLHLWACLDVPGGVLLQFEGQVRGMLTV
;
A
#
# COMPACT_ATOMS: atom_id res chain seq x y z
N MET A 1 -14.05 1.65 4.91
CA MET A 1 -12.89 1.62 3.99
C MET A 1 -13.17 2.65 2.90
N ILE A 2 -12.11 3.22 2.34
CA ILE A 2 -12.20 4.15 1.21
C ILE A 2 -11.13 3.74 0.22
N GLU A 3 -11.49 3.65 -1.05
CA GLU A 3 -10.59 3.44 -2.18
C GLU A 3 -10.59 4.64 -3.12
N SER A 4 -9.42 4.91 -3.72
CA SER A 4 -9.28 5.93 -4.76
C SER A 4 -8.24 5.51 -5.78
N ILE A 5 -8.40 5.98 -7.02
CA ILE A 5 -7.40 5.81 -8.08
C ILE A 5 -6.98 7.19 -8.55
N ALA A 6 -5.67 7.44 -8.58
CA ALA A 6 -5.10 8.70 -9.05
C ALA A 6 -3.81 8.45 -9.84
N VAL A 7 -3.43 9.42 -10.67
CA VAL A 7 -2.08 9.48 -11.24
C VAL A 7 -1.19 10.20 -10.24
N GLU A 8 -0.17 9.52 -9.74
CA GLU A 8 0.74 10.05 -8.72
C GLU A 8 1.94 10.76 -9.37
N SER A 9 2.85 11.30 -8.55
CA SER A 9 4.00 12.08 -9.01
C SER A 9 4.99 11.33 -9.91
N ASP A 10 4.92 10.00 -9.94
CA ASP A 10 5.69 9.13 -10.85
C ASP A 10 5.03 8.98 -12.24
N GLY A 11 3.88 9.61 -12.46
CA GLY A 11 3.12 9.56 -13.71
C GLY A 11 2.34 8.26 -13.92
N ARG A 12 2.25 7.40 -12.91
CA ARG A 12 1.52 6.11 -12.98
C ARG A 12 0.20 6.18 -12.24
N ARG A 13 -0.75 5.33 -12.64
CA ARG A 13 -2.02 5.12 -11.93
C ARG A 13 -1.80 4.22 -10.72
N TRP A 14 -2.21 4.72 -9.56
CA TRP A 14 -2.14 4.00 -8.29
C TRP A 14 -3.52 3.85 -7.69
N LEU A 15 -3.84 2.63 -7.26
CA LEU A 15 -4.93 2.33 -6.34
C LEU A 15 -4.44 2.58 -4.91
N HIS A 16 -5.16 3.42 -4.18
CA HIS A 16 -5.00 3.65 -2.76
C HIS A 16 -6.20 3.08 -2.02
N VAL A 17 -5.94 2.27 -0.99
CA VAL A 17 -6.99 1.72 -0.11
C VAL A 17 -6.70 2.12 1.32
N SER A 18 -7.62 2.84 1.93
CA SER A 18 -7.57 3.25 3.34
C SER A 18 -8.48 2.35 4.18
N VAL A 19 -7.87 1.65 5.13
CA VAL A 19 -8.53 0.69 6.01
C VAL A 19 -8.58 1.27 7.42
N SER A 20 -9.78 1.34 7.99
CA SER A 20 -10.01 1.79 9.36
C SER A 20 -11.04 0.88 10.03
N LYS A 21 -10.98 0.76 11.35
CA LYS A 21 -12.06 0.13 12.12
C LYS A 21 -13.21 1.11 12.35
N PRO A 22 -14.46 0.63 12.51
CA PRO A 22 -15.58 1.47 12.92
C PRO A 22 -15.30 2.20 14.25
N THR A 23 -14.57 1.56 15.15
CA THR A 23 -14.13 2.16 16.40
C THR A 23 -12.88 3.03 16.18
N LYS A 24 -12.95 4.33 16.50
CA LYS A 24 -11.84 5.30 16.36
C LYS A 24 -10.61 5.05 17.26
N LYS A 25 -10.60 3.99 18.08
CA LYS A 25 -9.54 3.69 19.06
C LYS A 25 -8.62 2.54 18.68
N LYS A 26 -8.94 1.79 17.62
CA LYS A 26 -8.22 0.56 17.28
C LYS A 26 -7.69 0.64 15.85
N MET A 27 -6.40 0.32 15.71
CA MET A 27 -5.79 0.12 14.41
C MET A 27 -6.40 -1.14 13.75
N PRO A 28 -6.58 -1.16 12.41
CA PRO A 28 -6.83 -2.41 11.71
C PRO A 28 -5.74 -3.44 12.02
N SER A 29 -6.14 -4.71 12.14
CA SER A 29 -5.23 -5.84 12.27
C SER A 29 -4.65 -6.20 10.91
N TYR A 30 -3.64 -7.07 10.93
CA TYR A 30 -3.10 -7.66 9.71
C TYR A 30 -4.17 -8.41 8.89
N GLU A 31 -5.11 -9.08 9.55
CA GLU A 31 -6.19 -9.82 8.89
C GLU A 31 -7.17 -8.87 8.18
N ASP A 32 -7.45 -7.70 8.76
CA ASP A 32 -8.24 -6.67 8.10
C ASP A 32 -7.56 -6.19 6.82
N ILE A 33 -6.23 -6.01 6.89
CA ILE A 33 -5.43 -5.58 5.75
C ILE A 33 -5.39 -6.66 4.68
N GLN A 34 -5.21 -7.94 5.03
CA GLN A 34 -5.27 -9.03 4.07
C GLN A 34 -6.65 -9.15 3.42
N THR A 35 -7.72 -8.92 4.19
CA THR A 35 -9.09 -8.90 3.66
C THR A 35 -9.25 -7.77 2.64
N ALA A 36 -8.84 -6.55 2.99
CA ALA A 36 -8.88 -5.41 2.07
C ALA A 36 -8.01 -5.64 0.82
N ARG A 37 -6.80 -6.16 0.99
CA ARG A 37 -5.91 -6.52 -0.12
C ARG A 37 -6.63 -7.45 -1.11
N ARG A 38 -7.20 -8.56 -0.64
CA ARG A 38 -7.88 -9.51 -1.52
C ARG A 38 -9.08 -8.90 -2.23
N LEU A 39 -9.87 -8.09 -1.53
CA LEU A 39 -11.09 -7.49 -2.10
C LEU A 39 -10.81 -6.40 -3.13
N PHE A 40 -9.79 -5.58 -2.92
CA PHE A 40 -9.54 -4.38 -3.75
C PHE A 40 -8.36 -4.53 -4.72
N VAL A 41 -7.31 -5.25 -4.32
CA VAL A 41 -6.09 -5.44 -5.13
C VAL A 41 -6.14 -6.75 -5.92
N GLY A 42 -6.69 -7.79 -5.32
CA GLY A 42 -6.67 -9.16 -5.85
C GLY A 42 -5.40 -9.93 -5.45
N ASP A 43 -5.40 -11.24 -5.72
CA ASP A 43 -4.31 -12.14 -5.32
C ASP A 43 -3.10 -12.08 -6.27
N ASP A 44 -3.31 -11.70 -7.54
CA ASP A 44 -2.29 -11.70 -8.59
C ASP A 44 -1.55 -10.36 -8.75
N ARG A 45 -1.71 -9.45 -7.78
CA ARG A 45 -1.07 -8.12 -7.80
C ARG A 45 -0.40 -7.79 -6.47
N GLU A 46 0.78 -7.21 -6.59
CA GLU A 46 1.56 -6.66 -5.49
C GLU A 46 0.96 -5.34 -5.00
N CYS A 47 0.98 -5.17 -3.69
CA CYS A 47 0.67 -3.92 -3.03
C CYS A 47 1.60 -3.71 -1.84
N SER A 48 1.85 -2.45 -1.50
CA SER A 48 2.72 -2.07 -0.39
C SER A 48 1.96 -1.27 0.66
N MET A 49 2.29 -1.50 1.93
CA MET A 49 1.95 -0.60 3.02
C MET A 49 3.11 0.37 3.22
N VAL A 50 2.86 1.66 3.06
CA VAL A 50 3.90 2.68 3.17
C VAL A 50 3.75 3.40 4.52
N PHE A 51 4.85 3.49 5.25
CA PHE A 51 4.96 4.32 6.44
C PHE A 51 5.71 5.60 6.08
N PRO A 52 5.00 6.72 5.82
CA PRO A 52 5.64 7.98 5.44
C PRO A 52 6.52 8.51 6.59
N SER A 53 7.51 9.33 6.23
CA SER A 53 8.30 10.10 7.21
C SER A 53 7.39 10.99 8.05
N THR A 54 7.80 11.34 9.27
CA THR A 54 6.99 12.13 10.23
C THR A 54 6.40 13.40 9.59
N GLU A 55 7.17 14.11 8.76
CA GLU A 55 6.72 15.34 8.09
C GLU A 55 5.62 15.12 7.04
N ARG A 56 5.51 13.90 6.50
CA ARG A 56 4.48 13.49 5.54
C ARG A 56 3.42 12.60 6.18
N TYR A 57 3.52 12.36 7.49
CA TYR A 57 2.62 11.48 8.22
C TYR A 57 1.29 12.20 8.45
N ILE A 58 0.30 11.90 7.63
CA ILE A 58 -1.06 12.40 7.77
C ILE A 58 -1.95 11.23 8.17
N ASN A 59 -2.09 11.00 9.48
CA ASN A 59 -3.05 10.03 10.01
C ASN A 59 -3.96 10.69 11.05
N ILE A 60 -5.15 11.09 10.62
CA ILE A 60 -6.13 11.82 11.45
C ILE A 60 -6.91 10.86 12.38
N ASN A 61 -6.76 9.54 12.17
CA ASN A 61 -7.42 8.46 12.92
C ASN A 61 -6.58 7.17 12.81
N PRO A 62 -6.87 6.05 13.52
CA PRO A 62 -6.16 4.78 13.27
C PRO A 62 -6.52 4.18 11.90
N VAL A 63 -5.75 4.53 10.87
CA VAL A 63 -5.89 4.07 9.49
C VAL A 63 -4.59 3.45 9.02
N LEU A 64 -4.69 2.37 8.23
CA LEU A 64 -3.60 1.79 7.47
C LEU A 64 -3.91 1.89 5.97
N HIS A 65 -2.86 2.06 5.17
CA HIS A 65 -2.99 2.34 3.75
C HIS A 65 -2.28 1.29 2.91
N LEU A 66 -2.95 0.81 1.86
CA LEU A 66 -2.36 -0.01 0.82
C LEU A 66 -2.25 0.79 -0.47
N TRP A 67 -1.16 0.57 -1.20
CA TRP A 67 -0.89 1.17 -2.50
C TRP A 67 -0.56 0.07 -3.50
N ALA A 68 -1.26 0.07 -4.64
CA ALA A 68 -0.99 -0.84 -5.74
C ALA A 68 -0.88 -0.08 -7.06
N CYS A 69 0.27 -0.17 -7.73
CA CYS A 69 0.43 0.37 -9.06
C CYS A 69 -0.43 -0.45 -10.04
N LEU A 70 -1.22 0.21 -10.88
CA LEU A 70 -2.11 -0.43 -11.84
C LEU A 70 -1.49 -0.57 -13.23
N ASP A 71 -0.46 0.22 -13.53
CA ASP A 71 0.16 0.29 -14.87
C ASP A 71 1.23 -0.76 -15.12
N VAL A 72 1.66 -1.50 -14.08
CA VAL A 72 2.59 -2.63 -14.23
C VAL A 72 1.84 -3.94 -14.00
N PRO A 73 1.89 -4.92 -14.93
CA PRO A 73 1.33 -6.24 -14.70
C PRO A 73 1.95 -6.90 -13.48
N GLY A 74 1.14 -7.46 -12.58
CA GLY A 74 1.62 -8.01 -11.30
C GLY A 74 1.92 -6.96 -10.22
N GLY A 75 1.92 -5.66 -10.55
CA GLY A 75 2.19 -4.58 -9.60
C GLY A 75 3.65 -4.12 -9.63
N VAL A 76 4.03 -3.33 -8.62
CA VAL A 76 5.41 -2.88 -8.42
C VAL A 76 5.76 -3.09 -6.96
N LEU A 77 6.66 -4.02 -6.68
CA LEU A 77 7.46 -3.98 -5.46
C LEU A 77 8.25 -2.67 -5.48
N LEU A 78 8.06 -1.86 -4.43
CA LEU A 78 8.92 -0.71 -4.16
C LEU A 78 10.34 -1.22 -3.97
N GLN A 79 11.11 -1.36 -5.06
CA GLN A 79 12.50 -1.82 -5.16
C GLN A 79 13.12 -2.27 -3.82
N PHE A 80 12.77 -3.46 -3.35
CA PHE A 80 13.55 -4.14 -2.32
C PHE A 80 14.76 -4.84 -2.96
N GLU A 81 14.72 -5.01 -4.28
CA GLU A 81 15.81 -5.59 -5.07
C GLU A 81 16.92 -4.56 -5.33
N GLY A 82 18.00 -4.71 -4.58
CA GLY A 82 19.28 -4.05 -4.84
C GLY A 82 20.33 -5.07 -5.27
N GLN A 83 21.41 -4.61 -5.91
CA GLN A 83 22.61 -5.42 -6.03
C GLN A 83 23.71 -4.85 -5.14
N VAL A 84 24.13 -5.63 -4.15
CA VAL A 84 25.34 -5.34 -3.37
C VAL A 84 26.40 -6.36 -3.78
N ARG A 85 27.47 -5.87 -4.44
CA ARG A 85 28.56 -6.73 -4.95
C ARG A 85 28.08 -7.85 -5.89
N GLY A 86 27.06 -7.59 -6.71
CA GLY A 86 26.50 -8.56 -7.66
C GLY A 86 25.54 -9.59 -7.06
N MET A 87 25.23 -9.51 -5.76
CA MET A 87 24.18 -10.31 -5.14
C MET A 87 22.88 -9.54 -5.06
N LEU A 88 21.77 -10.18 -5.44
CA LEU A 88 20.42 -9.68 -5.22
C LEU A 88 20.16 -9.60 -3.71
N THR A 89 19.82 -8.42 -3.21
CA THR A 89 19.41 -8.17 -1.83
C THR A 89 17.93 -7.84 -1.81
N VAL A 90 17.22 -8.32 -0.78
CA VAL A 90 15.83 -7.97 -0.41
C VAL A 90 15.79 -7.46 1.02
#